data_AF-A0A7W6TBN9-F1
#
_entry.id   AF-A0A7W6TBN9-F1
#
_cell.length_a   1.000
_cell.length_b   1.000
_cell.length_c   1.000
_cell.angle_alpha   90.00
_cell.angle_beta   90.00
_cell.angle_gamma   90.00
#
_symmetry.space_group_name_H-M   'P 1'
#
loop_
_entity.id
_entity.type
_entity.pdbx_description
1 polymer ?
#
loop_
_entity_poly.entity_id
_entity_poly.type
_entity_poly.pdbx_seq_one_letter_code
_entity_poly.pdbx_strand_id
1 'polypeptide(L)'
;MKFSEHYVVARTEIVVANINGEDHHIRVEALDDQKGSFSTRAYILRSVKVGYEFPIPSDGLYADMWLDFDLPWTHRDTAEGAIKQALSFLFERTGS
;
A
#
# COMPACT_ATOMS: atom_id res chain seq x y z
N MET A 1 -3.89 24.64 -15.88
CA MET A 1 -3.40 23.24 -15.95
C MET A 1 -4.23 22.44 -14.95
N LYS A 2 -5.15 21.60 -15.42
CA LYS A 2 -6.01 20.77 -14.55
C LYS A 2 -5.28 19.45 -14.31
N PHE A 3 -4.74 19.25 -13.10
CA PHE A 3 -4.24 17.95 -12.65
C PHE A 3 -5.43 17.12 -12.20
N SER A 4 -6.10 16.47 -13.14
CA SER A 4 -7.01 15.38 -12.80
C SER A 4 -6.21 14.09 -12.90
N GLU A 5 -5.42 13.80 -11.86
CA GLU A 5 -4.74 12.52 -11.68
C GLU A 5 -5.77 11.45 -11.30
N HIS A 6 -6.60 11.09 -12.28
CA HIS A 6 -7.54 9.99 -12.14
C HIS A 6 -6.78 8.69 -12.36
N TYR A 7 -6.25 8.14 -11.28
CA TYR A 7 -5.76 6.77 -11.27
C TYR A 7 -6.91 5.81 -10.97
N VAL A 8 -6.95 4.69 -11.69
CA VAL A 8 -7.89 3.60 -11.41
C VAL A 8 -7.10 2.45 -10.82
N VAL A 9 -7.56 1.91 -9.70
CA VAL A 9 -7.00 0.67 -9.16
C VAL A 9 -7.38 -0.46 -10.11
N ALA A 10 -6.41 -0.95 -10.87
CA ALA A 10 -6.61 -2.01 -11.85
C ALA A 10 -6.46 -3.40 -11.21
N ARG A 11 -5.64 -3.52 -10.16
CA ARG A 11 -5.41 -4.76 -9.43
C ARG A 11 -4.96 -4.49 -8.01
N THR A 12 -5.35 -5.36 -7.08
CA THR A 12 -4.90 -5.33 -5.68
C THR A 12 -4.46 -6.73 -5.29
N GLU A 13 -3.31 -6.83 -4.63
CA GLU A 13 -2.84 -8.05 -3.98
C GLU A 13 -2.60 -7.77 -2.50
N ILE A 14 -2.91 -8.75 -1.65
CA ILE A 14 -2.58 -8.70 -0.22
C ILE A 14 -1.70 -9.91 0.08
N VAL A 15 -0.50 -9.66 0.57
CA VAL A 15 0.50 -10.68 0.91
C VAL A 15 0.87 -10.58 2.38
N VAL A 16 1.39 -11.68 2.93
CA VAL A 16 2.01 -11.70 4.26
C VAL A 16 3.52 -11.66 4.06
N ALA A 17 4.18 -10.69 4.70
CA ALA A 17 5.63 -10.52 4.64
C ALA A 17 6.18 -10.49 6.06
N ASN A 18 7.23 -11.28 6.31
CA ASN A 18 7.96 -11.24 7.57
C ASN A 18 8.97 -10.08 7.51
N ILE A 19 8.80 -9.06 8.35
CA ILE A 19 9.69 -7.90 8.41
C ILE A 19 10.20 -7.81 9.85
N ASN A 20 11.53 -7.89 10.02
CA ASN A 20 12.18 -7.88 11.34
C ASN A 20 11.66 -8.96 12.31
N GLY A 21 11.30 -10.15 11.80
CA GLY A 21 10.81 -11.27 12.62
C GLY A 21 9.31 -11.23 12.92
N GLU A 22 8.59 -10.23 12.44
CA GLU A 22 7.14 -10.10 12.61
C GLU A 22 6.40 -10.22 11.28
N ASP A 23 5.31 -11.01 11.26
CA ASP A 23 4.46 -11.12 10.09
C ASP A 23 3.57 -9.87 9.95
N HIS A 24 3.57 -9.29 8.76
CA HIS A 24 2.74 -8.15 8.43
C HIS A 24 1.95 -8.39 7.15
N HIS A 25 0.71 -7.93 7.13
CA HIS A 25 -0.08 -7.88 5.91
C HIS A 25 0.32 -6.64 5.11
N ILE A 26 0.74 -6.85 3.87
CA ILE A 26 1.12 -5.81 2.91
C ILE A 26 0.12 -5.86 1.76
N ARG A 27 -0.56 -4.74 1.52
CA ARG A 27 -1.42 -4.54 0.35
C ARG A 27 -0.64 -3.82 -0.72
N VAL A 28 -0.66 -4.32 -1.94
CA VAL A 28 -0.07 -3.66 -3.11
C VAL A 28 -1.16 -3.43 -4.14
N GLU A 29 -1.33 -2.18 -4.56
CA GLU A 29 -2.30 -1.77 -5.56
C GLU A 29 -1.59 -1.32 -6.82
N ALA A 30 -1.98 -1.86 -7.97
CA ALA A 30 -1.57 -1.37 -9.27
C ALA A 30 -2.55 -0.30 -9.76
N LEU A 31 -2.01 0.87 -10.08
CA LEU A 31 -2.72 2.06 -10.53
C LEU A 31 -2.52 2.24 -12.02
N ASP A 32 -3.61 2.25 -12.77
CA ASP A 32 -3.66 2.60 -14.19
C ASP A 32 -3.72 4.13 -14.34
N ASP A 33 -2.78 4.70 -15.09
CA ASP A 33 -2.74 6.13 -15.43
C ASP A 33 -3.67 6.52 -16.60
N GLN A 34 -4.40 5.55 -17.14
CA GLN A 34 -5.28 5.65 -18.31
C GLN A 34 -4.56 6.03 -19.61
N LYS A 35 -3.22 5.97 -19.63
CA LYS A 35 -2.36 6.21 -20.79
C LYS A 35 -1.56 4.97 -21.19
N GLY A 36 -1.85 3.82 -20.57
CA GLY A 36 -1.22 2.53 -20.85
C GLY A 36 -0.04 2.21 -19.93
N SER A 37 0.14 2.95 -18.84
CA SER A 37 1.17 2.66 -17.84
C SER A 37 0.54 2.38 -16.48
N PHE A 38 1.16 1.44 -15.77
CA PHE A 38 0.80 1.03 -14.43
C PHE A 38 1.91 1.37 -13.44
N SER A 39 1.50 1.91 -12.30
CA SER A 39 2.36 2.15 -11.14
C SER A 39 1.83 1.42 -9.91
N THR A 40 2.58 1.38 -8.81
CA THR A 40 2.10 0.76 -7.57
C THR A 40 2.08 1.73 -6.41
N ARG A 41 1.16 1.47 -5.49
CA ARG A 41 1.21 1.93 -4.10
C ARG A 41 1.17 0.71 -3.19
N ALA A 42 1.80 0.83 -2.02
CA ALA A 42 1.79 -0.22 -1.04
C ALA A 42 1.33 0.31 0.31
N TYR A 43 0.67 -0.55 1.07
CA TYR A 43 0.18 -0.24 2.39
C TYR A 43 0.49 -1.39 3.33
N ILE A 44 0.65 -1.08 4.60
CA ILE A 44 0.88 -2.03 5.67
C ILE A 44 -0.25 -1.96 6.69
N LEU A 45 -0.78 -3.12 7.08
CA LEU A 45 -1.82 -3.18 8.10
C LEU A 45 -1.21 -2.92 9.47
N ARG A 46 -1.78 -1.95 10.18
CA ARG A 46 -1.37 -1.58 11.55
C ARG A 46 -2.60 -1.39 12.43
N SER A 47 -2.50 -1.86 13.66
CA SER A 47 -3.46 -1.50 14.69
C SER A 47 -3.09 -0.13 15.24
N VAL A 48 -3.94 0.87 14.99
CA VAL A 48 -3.70 2.26 15.37
C VAL A 48 -4.73 2.64 16.43
N LYS A 49 -4.27 3.32 17.48
CA LYS A 49 -5.15 3.92 18.47
C LYS A 49 -5.72 5.22 17.90
N VAL A 50 -6.99 5.21 17.56
CA VAL A 50 -7.72 6.39 17.07
C VAL A 50 -8.39 7.08 18.26
N GLY A 51 -7.96 8.29 18.58
CA GLY A 51 -8.61 9.17 19.55
C GLY A 51 -9.56 10.15 18.88
N TYR A 52 -10.67 10.48 19.52
CA TYR A 52 -11.52 11.61 19.14
C TYR A 52 -11.16 12.79 20.03
N GLU A 53 -10.79 13.94 19.45
CA GLU A 53 -10.46 15.14 20.24
C GLU A 53 -11.67 16.04 20.49
N PHE A 54 -12.78 15.85 19.78
CA PHE A 54 -13.99 16.67 19.89
C PHE A 54 -15.26 15.80 19.86
N PRO A 55 -16.31 16.13 20.65
CA PRO A 55 -16.41 17.21 21.64
C PRO A 55 -15.82 16.88 23.03
N ILE A 56 -15.50 15.61 23.31
CA ILE A 56 -14.86 15.16 24.55
C ILE A 56 -13.82 14.09 24.17
N PRO A 57 -12.57 14.19 24.65
CA PRO A 57 -11.57 13.14 24.48
C PRO A 57 -12.10 11.79 24.95
N SER A 58 -12.16 10.80 24.07
CA SER A 58 -12.42 9.41 24.46
C SER A 58 -11.11 8.67 24.70
N ASP A 59 -11.17 7.54 25.43
CA ASP A 59 -10.02 6.65 25.66
C ASP A 59 -9.40 6.08 24.37
N GLY A 60 -9.99 6.38 23.22
CA GLY A 60 -9.62 5.93 21.89
C GLY A 60 -10.04 4.49 21.63
N LEU A 61 -10.17 4.14 20.36
CA LEU A 61 -10.41 2.78 19.91
C LEU A 61 -9.20 2.30 19.11
N TYR A 62 -8.79 1.04 19.30
CA TYR A 62 -7.88 0.41 18.36
C TYR A 62 -8.66 0.02 17.09
N ALA A 63 -8.17 0.48 15.95
CA ALA A 63 -8.69 0.12 14.64
C ALA A 63 -7.55 -0.34 13.74
N ASP A 64 -7.79 -1.38 12.96
CA ASP A 64 -6.84 -1.83 11.96
C ASP A 64 -6.98 -0.95 10.72
N MET A 65 -5.87 -0.30 10.35
CA MET A 65 -5.81 0.64 9.25
C MET A 65 -4.68 0.29 8.29
N TRP A 66 -4.93 0.48 7.00
CA TRP A 66 -3.90 0.41 5.97
C TRP A 66 -3.17 1.74 5.94
N LEU A 67 -1.92 1.71 6.40
CA LEU A 67 -1.04 2.88 6.38
C LEU A 67 -0.11 2.78 5.19
N ASP A 68 0.29 3.93 4.64
CA ASP A 68 1.24 3.98 3.52
C ASP A 68 2.52 3.22 3.88
N PHE A 69 2.96 2.37 2.96
CA PHE A 69 4.16 1.56 3.12
C PHE A 69 5.10 1.84 1.97
N ASP A 70 6.26 2.40 2.32
CA ASP A 70 7.24 2.84 1.36
C ASP A 70 7.85 1.65 0.59
N LEU A 71 7.45 1.49 -0.67
CA LEU A 71 8.09 0.64 -1.65
C LEU A 71 8.50 1.49 -2.86
N PRO A 72 9.62 1.17 -3.54
CA PRO A 72 10.01 1.89 -4.73
C PRO A 72 8.90 1.90 -5.79
N TRP A 73 8.76 3.05 -6.46
CA TRP A 73 7.79 3.25 -7.52
C TRP A 73 8.03 2.27 -8.69
N THR A 74 6.98 1.64 -9.20
CA THR A 74 7.05 0.82 -10.43
C THR A 74 6.49 1.54 -11.65
N HIS A 75 7.02 1.27 -12.83
CA HIS A 75 6.47 1.79 -14.09
C HIS A 75 6.48 0.68 -15.13
N ARG A 76 5.30 0.13 -15.44
CA ARG A 76 5.15 -1.07 -16.28
C ARG A 76 3.93 -0.97 -17.19
N ASP A 77 3.97 -1.70 -18.29
CA ASP A 77 2.90 -1.70 -19.31
C ASP A 77 1.71 -2.60 -18.93
N THR A 78 1.83 -3.36 -17.83
CA THR A 78 0.75 -4.22 -17.31
C THR A 78 0.62 -4.13 -15.80
N ALA A 79 -0.61 -4.22 -15.29
CA ALA A 79 -0.87 -4.26 -13.85
C ALA A 79 -0.15 -5.41 -13.17
N GLU A 80 -0.13 -6.60 -13.78
CA GLU A 80 0.59 -7.76 -13.24
C GLU A 80 2.11 -7.53 -13.19
N GLY A 81 2.69 -6.90 -14.22
CA GLY A 81 4.11 -6.55 -14.23
C GLY A 81 4.46 -5.56 -13.12
N ALA A 82 3.61 -4.56 -12.88
CA ALA A 82 3.76 -3.60 -11.80
C ALA A 82 3.72 -4.28 -10.43
N ILE A 83 2.70 -5.12 -10.18
CA ILE A 83 2.60 -5.93 -8.94
C ILE A 83 3.83 -6.81 -8.74
N LYS A 84 4.24 -7.59 -9.75
CA LYS A 84 5.39 -8.49 -9.66
C LYS A 84 6.67 -7.75 -9.28
N GLN A 85 6.91 -6.57 -9.86
CA GLN A 85 8.06 -5.75 -9.51
C GLN A 85 7.97 -5.19 -8.09
N ALA A 86 6.80 -4.75 -7.64
CA ALA A 86 6.63 -4.29 -6.27
C ALA A 86 6.87 -5.44 -5.26
N LEU A 87 6.42 -6.65 -5.57
CA LEU A 87 6.67 -7.83 -4.76
C LEU A 87 8.15 -8.23 -4.72
N SER A 88 8.92 -8.01 -5.79
CA SER A 88 10.38 -8.23 -5.75
C SER A 88 11.07 -7.24 -4.82
N PHE A 89 10.67 -5.96 -4.82
CA PHE A 89 11.19 -4.99 -3.85
C PHE A 89 10.83 -5.36 -2.41
N LEU A 90 9.61 -5.84 -2.19
CA LEU A 90 9.18 -6.32 -0.88
C LEU A 90 10.04 -7.50 -0.41
N PHE A 91 10.28 -8.48 -1.29
CA PHE A 91 11.11 -9.64 -1.01
C PHE A 91 12.56 -9.25 -0.65
N GLU A 92 13.14 -8.28 -1.36
CA GLU A 92 14.46 -7.75 -1.02
C GLU A 92 14.48 -7.09 0.37
N ARG A 93 13.38 -6.43 0.75
CA ARG A 93 13.24 -5.70 2.03
C ARG A 93 12.96 -6.61 3.22
N THR A 94 12.36 -7.79 3.02
CA THR A 94 12.14 -8.75 4.11
C THR A 94 13.43 -9.35 4.65
N GLY A 95 14.55 -9.24 3.90
CA GLY A 95 15.79 -9.91 4.24
C GLY A 95 15.63 -11.42 4.09
N SER A 96 16.53 -12.05 3.34
CA SER A 96 16.58 -13.52 3.29
C SER A 96 16.93 -14.12 4.64
#